data_AF-A0A0F9PA72-F1
#
_entry.id   AF-A0A0F9PA72-F1
#
_cell.length_a   1.000
_cell.length_b   1.000
_cell.length_c   1.000
_cell.angle_alpha   90.00
_cell.angle_beta   90.00
_cell.angle_gamma   90.00
#
_symmetry.space_group_name_H-M   'P 1'
#
loop_
_entity.id
_entity.type
_entity.pdbx_description
1 polymer ?
#
loop_
_entity_poly.entity_id
_entity_poly.type
_entity_poly.pdbx_seq_one_letter_code
_entity_poly.pdbx_strand_id
1 'polypeptide(L)'
;IDNQEWLDLRNAQADVATHQGVALPAALPAVVDLENADTIQAFDDQTGPDNPAGEIDSAANLAAIVTNKDLSGGETLSVAIKLINERPSAWSSFIKHEFTVDFGSEDNARFFFNTDGEIRISASRTGGSATTQNTEWSSLVAANSPYNFTQADYFALTTGFVIKQTAPETTVPYTLNNWIIRAKADSIPGVNGGKGSVLRFSSEFTDGHTNIFFDQVDGTFTSTIEERRSTGIFVRPTPTFTTITPLTSGS
;
A
#
# COMPACT_ATOMS: atom_id res chain seq x y z
N ILE A 1 19.08 -31.16 -9.21
CA ILE A 1 17.91 -30.73 -8.44
C ILE A 1 17.46 -31.94 -7.63
N ASP A 2 17.40 -31.85 -6.30
CA ASP A 2 16.95 -32.94 -5.45
C ASP A 2 15.43 -32.87 -5.19
N ASN A 3 14.87 -33.86 -4.50
CA ASN A 3 13.42 -33.94 -4.28
C ASN A 3 12.93 -32.80 -3.37
N GLN A 4 13.80 -32.25 -2.51
CA GLN A 4 13.47 -31.10 -1.67
C GLN A 4 13.30 -29.83 -2.50
N GLU A 5 14.19 -29.57 -3.46
CA GLU A 5 14.08 -28.41 -4.35
C GLU A 5 12.80 -28.45 -5.21
N TRP A 6 12.31 -29.64 -5.57
CA TRP A 6 11.03 -29.80 -6.26
C TRP A 6 9.82 -29.58 -5.36
N LEU A 7 9.86 -30.06 -4.12
CA LEU A 7 8.85 -29.76 -3.11
C LEU A 7 8.76 -28.25 -2.86
N ASP A 8 9.91 -27.57 -2.77
CA ASP A 8 9.97 -26.13 -2.59
C ASP A 8 9.36 -25.38 -3.77
N LEU A 9 9.67 -25.79 -5.01
CA LEU A 9 9.09 -25.19 -6.22
C LEU A 9 7.57 -25.40 -6.27
N ARG A 10 7.09 -26.62 -6.01
CA ARG A 10 5.66 -26.94 -5.95
C ARG A 10 4.93 -26.07 -4.94
N ASN A 11 5.46 -25.98 -3.72
CA ASN A 11 4.84 -25.19 -2.67
C ASN A 11 4.85 -23.70 -3.02
N ALA A 12 5.95 -23.18 -3.59
CA ALA A 12 6.01 -21.81 -4.07
C ALA A 12 4.95 -21.52 -5.16
N GLN A 13 4.73 -22.44 -6.10
CA GLN A 13 3.67 -22.29 -7.11
C GLN A 13 2.28 -22.26 -6.48
N ALA A 14 2.01 -23.14 -5.51
CA ALA A 14 0.74 -23.18 -4.80
C ALA A 14 0.49 -21.89 -3.99
N ASP A 15 1.50 -21.42 -3.26
CA ASP A 15 1.43 -20.22 -2.43
C ASP A 15 1.21 -18.96 -3.27
N VAL A 16 1.95 -18.83 -4.39
CA VAL A 16 1.81 -17.68 -5.29
C VAL A 16 0.45 -17.70 -6.00
N ALA A 17 -0.03 -18.87 -6.46
CA ALA A 17 -1.36 -18.97 -7.06
C ALA A 17 -2.46 -18.58 -6.07
N THR A 18 -2.33 -19.05 -4.82
CA THR A 18 -3.29 -18.72 -3.75
C THR A 18 -3.23 -17.24 -3.41
N HIS A 19 -2.04 -16.66 -3.27
CA HIS A 19 -1.84 -15.21 -3.09
C HIS A 19 -2.60 -14.39 -4.14
N GLN A 20 -2.44 -14.77 -5.40
CA GLN A 20 -3.06 -14.10 -6.54
C GLN A 20 -4.57 -14.37 -6.66
N GLY A 21 -5.10 -15.36 -5.94
CA GLY A 21 -6.49 -15.81 -6.07
C GLY A 21 -6.76 -16.50 -7.41
N VAL A 22 -5.73 -17.11 -8.02
CA VAL A 22 -5.83 -17.75 -9.33
C VAL A 22 -5.76 -19.27 -9.20
N ALA A 23 -6.53 -19.97 -10.03
CA ALA A 23 -6.39 -21.40 -10.18
C ALA A 23 -5.26 -21.71 -11.17
N LEU A 24 -4.42 -22.68 -10.82
CA LEU A 24 -3.40 -23.17 -11.73
C LEU A 24 -4.03 -24.02 -12.85
N PRO A 25 -3.65 -23.83 -14.13
CA PRO A 25 -4.15 -24.62 -15.25
C PRO A 25 -3.94 -26.13 -15.12
N ALA A 26 -2.82 -26.54 -14.54
CA ALA A 26 -2.50 -27.94 -14.26
C ALA A 26 -2.40 -28.19 -12.75
N ALA A 27 -2.98 -29.30 -12.29
CA ALA A 27 -2.88 -29.72 -10.90
C ALA A 27 -1.42 -29.98 -10.53
N LEU A 28 -0.99 -29.46 -9.38
CA LEU A 28 0.32 -29.77 -8.82
C LEU A 28 0.31 -31.22 -8.29
N PRO A 29 1.43 -31.97 -8.35
CA PRO A 29 1.54 -33.32 -7.81
C PRO A 29 1.18 -33.35 -6.34
N ALA A 30 0.80 -34.51 -5.81
CA ALA A 30 0.70 -34.63 -4.37
C ALA A 30 2.09 -34.55 -3.73
N VAL A 31 2.17 -34.04 -2.51
CA VAL A 31 3.44 -33.96 -1.77
C VAL A 31 4.07 -35.35 -1.60
N VAL A 32 3.24 -36.39 -1.44
CA VAL A 32 3.66 -37.78 -1.31
C VAL A 32 4.32 -38.35 -2.56
N ASP A 33 4.10 -37.74 -3.74
CA ASP A 33 4.68 -38.16 -5.02
C ASP A 33 6.03 -37.48 -5.32
N LEU A 34 6.56 -36.72 -4.35
CA LEU A 34 7.83 -36.00 -4.43
C LEU A 34 8.73 -36.35 -3.22
N GLU A 35 8.56 -37.55 -2.66
CA GLU A 35 9.31 -38.00 -1.49
C GLU A 35 10.68 -38.58 -1.87
N ASN A 36 11.52 -38.83 -0.87
CA ASN A 36 12.92 -39.23 -1.10
C ASN A 36 12.98 -40.59 -1.84
N ALA A 37 13.70 -40.62 -2.97
CA ALA A 37 13.86 -41.73 -3.94
C ALA A 37 12.90 -41.78 -5.14
N ASP A 38 11.96 -40.83 -5.27
CA ASP A 38 11.20 -40.67 -6.52
C ASP A 38 12.10 -40.16 -7.66
N THR A 39 11.90 -40.69 -8.86
CA THR A 39 12.63 -40.27 -10.07
C THR A 39 11.91 -39.10 -10.71
N ILE A 40 12.58 -37.96 -10.79
CA ILE A 40 12.04 -36.76 -11.42
C ILE A 40 12.64 -36.62 -12.81
N GLN A 41 11.78 -36.60 -13.82
CA GLN A 41 12.15 -36.54 -15.23
C GLN A 41 11.52 -35.32 -15.89
N ALA A 42 12.32 -34.59 -16.68
CA ALA A 42 11.82 -33.57 -17.59
C ALA A 42 11.34 -34.24 -18.87
N PHE A 43 10.21 -33.78 -19.41
CA PHE A 43 9.66 -34.26 -20.68
C PHE A 43 9.86 -33.16 -21.75
N ASP A 44 10.39 -33.54 -22.92
CA ASP A 44 10.67 -32.61 -24.02
C ASP A 44 9.48 -32.41 -24.99
N ASP A 45 8.40 -33.19 -24.85
CA ASP A 45 7.23 -33.14 -25.76
C ASP A 45 5.92 -33.44 -25.03
N GLN A 46 4.99 -32.48 -25.02
CA GLN A 46 3.63 -32.62 -24.46
C GLN A 46 2.70 -33.51 -25.33
N THR A 47 3.13 -33.88 -26.54
CA THR A 47 2.30 -34.59 -27.55
C THR A 47 2.81 -35.98 -27.92
N GLY A 48 3.86 -36.47 -27.26
CA GLY A 48 4.45 -37.79 -27.51
C GLY A 48 3.62 -38.95 -26.93
N PRO A 49 3.81 -40.18 -27.44
CA PRO A 49 3.16 -41.40 -26.92
C PRO A 49 3.59 -41.77 -25.49
N ASP A 50 4.61 -41.10 -24.95
CA ASP A 50 5.12 -41.25 -23.59
C ASP A 50 4.52 -40.21 -22.63
N ASN A 51 3.24 -39.82 -22.82
CA ASN A 51 2.50 -38.91 -21.93
C ASN A 51 1.63 -39.69 -20.92
N PRO A 52 2.19 -40.16 -19.79
CA PRO A 52 1.42 -40.79 -18.73
C PRO A 52 0.58 -39.76 -17.97
N ALA A 53 -0.57 -40.19 -17.47
CA ALA A 53 -1.38 -39.39 -16.54
C ALA A 53 -0.53 -38.97 -15.33
N GLY A 54 -0.41 -37.65 -15.08
CA GLY A 54 0.40 -37.10 -13.98
C GLY A 54 1.42 -36.03 -14.39
N GLU A 55 1.53 -35.71 -15.68
CA GLU A 55 2.37 -34.59 -16.14
C GLU A 55 1.87 -33.23 -15.62
N ILE A 56 2.81 -32.41 -15.15
CA ILE A 56 2.55 -31.01 -14.82
C ILE A 56 2.99 -30.18 -16.02
N ASP A 57 2.08 -29.38 -16.56
CA ASP A 57 2.48 -28.28 -17.42
C ASP A 57 3.02 -27.12 -16.56
N SER A 58 4.26 -27.26 -16.09
CA SER A 58 4.92 -26.26 -15.28
C SER A 58 5.09 -24.93 -16.03
N ALA A 59 5.14 -24.96 -17.37
CA ALA A 59 5.22 -23.77 -18.19
C ALA A 59 3.90 -23.00 -18.23
N ALA A 60 2.76 -23.68 -18.39
CA ALA A 60 1.43 -23.06 -18.29
C ALA A 60 1.15 -22.54 -16.88
N ASN A 61 1.50 -23.29 -15.83
CA ASN A 61 1.38 -22.83 -14.45
C ASN A 61 2.23 -21.58 -14.20
N LEU A 62 3.49 -21.56 -14.64
CA LEU A 62 4.35 -20.38 -14.52
C LEU A 62 3.80 -19.21 -15.33
N ALA A 63 3.31 -19.44 -16.55
CA ALA A 63 2.71 -18.39 -17.38
C ALA A 63 1.49 -17.76 -16.71
N ALA A 64 0.63 -18.56 -16.08
CA ALA A 64 -0.51 -18.08 -15.30
C ALA A 64 -0.06 -17.23 -14.10
N ILE A 65 0.94 -17.71 -13.34
CA ILE A 65 1.51 -16.99 -12.19
C ILE A 65 2.12 -15.64 -12.62
N VAL A 66 2.91 -15.64 -13.71
CA VAL A 66 3.59 -14.43 -14.20
C VAL A 66 2.59 -13.41 -14.75
N THR A 67 1.55 -13.87 -15.45
CA THR A 67 0.50 -13.00 -15.97
C THR A 67 -0.26 -12.29 -14.83
N ASN A 68 -0.46 -12.98 -13.71
CA ASN A 68 -1.23 -12.49 -12.57
C ASN A 68 -0.36 -11.97 -11.42
N LYS A 69 0.93 -11.70 -11.66
CA LYS A 69 1.91 -11.30 -10.64
C LYS A 69 1.57 -10.04 -9.84
N ASP A 70 0.66 -9.22 -10.35
CA ASP A 70 0.22 -7.97 -9.73
C ASP A 70 -1.17 -8.11 -9.06
N LEU A 71 -1.73 -9.32 -9.02
CA LEU A 71 -3.00 -9.61 -8.33
C LEU A 71 -2.76 -10.14 -6.91
N SER A 72 -3.68 -9.79 -6.02
CA SER A 72 -3.69 -10.16 -4.60
C SER A 72 -5.10 -10.59 -4.17
N GLY A 73 -5.59 -11.68 -4.76
CA GLY A 73 -6.99 -12.12 -4.61
C GLY A 73 -7.27 -13.08 -3.44
N GLY A 74 -6.25 -13.73 -2.87
CA GLY A 74 -6.43 -14.75 -1.83
C GLY A 74 -5.70 -14.48 -0.51
N GLU A 75 -5.13 -13.28 -0.34
CA GLU A 75 -4.47 -12.90 0.90
C GLU A 75 -5.46 -12.52 2.00
N THR A 76 -5.09 -12.85 3.24
CA THR A 76 -5.77 -12.30 4.42
C THR A 76 -5.10 -10.99 4.82
N LEU A 77 -5.85 -9.90 4.77
CA LEU A 77 -5.35 -8.56 5.09
C LEU A 77 -5.85 -8.11 6.48
N SER A 78 -5.00 -7.39 7.20
CA SER A 78 -5.35 -6.72 8.45
C SER A 78 -5.15 -5.21 8.30
N VAL A 79 -6.00 -4.43 8.97
CA VAL A 79 -5.87 -2.96 9.06
C VAL A 79 -5.63 -2.58 10.52
N ALA A 80 -4.66 -1.70 10.76
CA ALA A 80 -4.36 -1.18 12.09
C ALA A 80 -4.00 0.31 12.03
N ILE A 81 -4.56 1.09 12.96
CA ILE A 81 -4.14 2.47 13.17
C ILE A 81 -2.72 2.48 13.74
N LYS A 82 -1.86 3.34 13.19
CA LYS A 82 -0.44 3.45 13.56
C LYS A 82 -0.10 4.81 14.15
N LEU A 83 -0.68 5.88 13.61
CA LEU A 83 -0.53 7.23 14.13
C LEU A 83 -1.90 7.90 14.19
N ILE A 84 -2.11 8.66 15.26
CA ILE A 84 -3.19 9.64 15.37
C ILE A 84 -2.52 10.94 15.80
N ASN A 85 -2.75 12.02 15.07
CA ASN A 85 -2.29 13.34 15.46
C ASN A 85 -3.46 14.32 15.45
N GLU A 86 -3.71 14.97 16.58
CA GLU A 86 -4.84 15.86 16.77
C GLU A 86 -4.37 17.29 16.98
N ARG A 87 -5.11 18.22 16.39
CA ARG A 87 -4.95 19.65 16.57
C ARG A 87 -6.29 20.25 17.02
N PRO A 88 -6.44 20.60 18.31
CA PRO A 88 -7.63 21.29 18.82
C PRO A 88 -7.58 22.81 18.58
N SER A 89 -6.41 23.35 18.22
CA SER A 89 -6.23 24.77 17.97
C SER A 89 -6.71 25.16 16.58
N ALA A 90 -7.51 26.21 16.53
CA ALA A 90 -7.97 26.79 15.29
C ALA A 90 -6.79 27.29 14.42
N TRP A 91 -7.01 27.41 13.12
CA TRP A 91 -5.97 27.73 12.14
C TRP A 91 -6.53 28.47 10.94
N SER A 92 -5.65 29.22 10.29
CA SER A 92 -5.88 29.91 9.02
C SER A 92 -4.69 29.61 8.11
N SER A 93 -4.85 29.78 6.80
CA SER A 93 -3.83 29.51 5.78
C SER A 93 -3.51 28.04 5.56
N PHE A 94 -2.78 27.35 6.44
CA PHE A 94 -2.54 25.91 6.29
C PHE A 94 -2.08 25.22 7.57
N ILE A 95 -2.29 23.90 7.61
CA ILE A 95 -1.71 22.98 8.59
C ILE A 95 -1.11 21.76 7.87
N LYS A 96 -0.09 21.15 8.46
CA LYS A 96 0.61 20.01 7.88
C LYS A 96 0.95 18.96 8.94
N HIS A 97 0.81 17.68 8.59
CA HIS A 97 1.35 16.55 9.33
C HIS A 97 2.39 15.85 8.46
N GLU A 98 3.60 15.65 8.98
CA GLU A 98 4.66 14.88 8.32
C GLU A 98 5.03 13.67 9.16
N PHE A 99 5.18 12.53 8.50
CA PHE A 99 5.56 11.28 9.16
C PHE A 99 6.45 10.44 8.25
N THR A 100 7.15 9.50 8.88
CA THR A 100 7.97 8.49 8.22
C THR A 100 7.38 7.11 8.40
N VAL A 101 7.68 6.25 7.43
CA VAL A 101 7.41 4.81 7.49
C VAL A 101 8.69 4.09 7.12
N ASP A 102 9.28 3.40 8.09
CA ASP A 102 10.54 2.68 7.96
C ASP A 102 10.29 1.17 7.92
N PHE A 103 10.62 0.55 6.79
CA PHE A 103 10.52 -0.88 6.56
C PHE A 103 11.78 -1.65 6.98
N GLY A 104 12.84 -0.96 7.40
CA GLY A 104 14.15 -1.52 7.75
C GLY A 104 15.00 -1.96 6.55
N SER A 105 14.37 -2.38 5.44
CA SER A 105 15.03 -2.72 4.18
C SER A 105 14.14 -2.44 2.96
N GLU A 106 14.76 -2.26 1.78
CA GLU A 106 14.02 -2.08 0.53
C GLU A 106 13.25 -3.34 0.13
N ASP A 107 13.76 -4.52 0.47
CA ASP A 107 13.08 -5.79 0.24
C ASP A 107 11.81 -5.87 1.08
N ASN A 108 11.84 -5.49 2.36
CA ASN A 108 10.65 -5.45 3.20
C ASN A 108 9.60 -4.48 2.65
N ALA A 109 10.01 -3.29 2.20
CA ALA A 109 9.10 -2.33 1.56
C ALA A 109 8.49 -2.94 0.27
N ARG A 110 9.32 -3.47 -0.62
CA ARG A 110 8.86 -4.09 -1.87
C ARG A 110 7.90 -5.24 -1.60
N PHE A 111 8.23 -6.12 -0.66
CA PHE A 111 7.41 -7.27 -0.31
C PHE A 111 6.09 -6.86 0.34
N PHE A 112 6.07 -5.80 1.16
CA PHE A 112 4.85 -5.24 1.73
C PHE A 112 3.88 -4.81 0.62
N PHE A 113 4.35 -3.98 -0.29
CA PHE A 113 3.51 -3.44 -1.38
C PHE A 113 3.13 -4.50 -2.41
N ASN A 114 4.01 -5.46 -2.72
CA ASN A 114 3.68 -6.59 -3.60
C ASN A 114 2.64 -7.53 -2.99
N THR A 115 2.42 -7.48 -1.68
CA THR A 115 1.38 -8.27 -1.00
C THR A 115 0.14 -7.45 -0.64
N ASP A 116 -0.18 -6.45 -1.46
CA ASP A 116 -1.34 -5.55 -1.30
C ASP A 116 -1.30 -4.68 -0.02
N GLY A 117 -0.10 -4.47 0.51
CA GLY A 117 0.10 -3.54 1.61
C GLY A 117 -0.23 -2.11 1.20
N GLU A 118 -0.91 -1.38 2.08
CA GLU A 118 -1.24 0.04 1.87
C GLU A 118 -0.87 0.88 3.09
N ILE A 119 -0.54 2.13 2.82
CA ILE A 119 -0.49 3.18 3.84
C ILE A 119 -1.70 4.09 3.62
N ARG A 120 -2.59 4.12 4.60
CA ARG A 120 -3.86 4.84 4.48
C ARG A 120 -3.81 6.12 5.28
N ILE A 121 -4.14 7.22 4.64
CA ILE A 121 -4.05 8.56 5.22
C ILE A 121 -5.46 9.14 5.22
N SER A 122 -5.98 9.39 6.41
CA SER A 122 -7.31 9.95 6.62
C SER A 122 -7.23 11.25 7.42
N ALA A 123 -8.24 12.09 7.24
CA ALA A 123 -8.43 13.28 8.05
C ALA A 123 -9.89 13.45 8.45
N SER A 124 -10.10 14.10 9.59
CA SER A 124 -11.42 14.47 10.07
C SER A 124 -11.38 15.78 10.84
N ARG A 125 -12.54 16.45 10.92
CA ARG A 125 -12.74 17.64 11.76
C ARG A 125 -14.01 17.46 12.58
N THR A 126 -13.92 17.65 13.89
CA THR A 126 -15.05 17.54 14.82
C THR A 126 -15.16 18.77 15.73
N GLY A 127 -16.37 19.04 16.24
CA GLY A 127 -16.65 20.22 17.08
C GLY A 127 -16.50 21.55 16.33
N GLY A 128 -16.13 22.60 17.08
CA GLY A 128 -15.97 23.94 16.53
C GLY A 128 -17.27 24.68 16.24
N SER A 129 -17.15 25.85 15.63
CA SER A 129 -18.25 26.75 15.30
C SER A 129 -19.06 26.25 14.10
N ALA A 130 -20.37 26.53 14.08
CA ALA A 130 -21.26 26.17 12.97
C ALA A 130 -21.15 27.17 11.80
N THR A 131 -19.98 27.22 11.15
CA THR A 131 -19.72 28.07 9.97
C THR A 131 -19.77 27.24 8.68
N THR A 132 -20.02 27.90 7.55
CA THR A 132 -19.96 27.25 6.24
C THR A 132 -18.55 26.75 5.95
N GLN A 133 -17.50 27.52 6.28
CA GLN A 133 -16.09 27.11 6.11
C GLN A 133 -15.78 25.77 6.81
N ASN A 134 -16.23 25.63 8.07
CA ASN A 134 -16.06 24.38 8.81
C ASN A 134 -16.86 23.21 8.22
N THR A 135 -18.03 23.48 7.66
CA THR A 135 -18.85 22.48 6.97
C THR A 135 -18.17 22.00 5.69
N GLU A 136 -17.64 22.91 4.88
CA GLU A 136 -16.89 22.55 3.67
C GLU A 136 -15.61 21.77 4.04
N TRP A 137 -14.84 22.20 5.04
CA TRP A 137 -13.67 21.44 5.49
C TRP A 137 -13.99 20.03 5.97
N SER A 138 -15.07 19.86 6.74
CA SER A 138 -15.55 18.54 7.16
C SER A 138 -15.96 17.69 5.95
N SER A 139 -16.62 18.27 4.96
CA SER A 139 -17.04 17.58 3.73
C SER A 139 -15.85 17.17 2.86
N LEU A 140 -14.88 18.08 2.67
CA LEU A 140 -13.68 17.86 1.87
C LEU A 140 -12.89 16.66 2.37
N VAL A 141 -12.56 16.63 3.66
CA VAL A 141 -11.76 15.52 4.23
C VAL A 141 -12.54 14.22 4.29
N ALA A 142 -13.85 14.27 4.54
CA ALA A 142 -14.69 13.08 4.56
C ALA A 142 -14.81 12.43 3.16
N ALA A 143 -14.97 13.23 2.11
CA ALA A 143 -15.09 12.72 0.74
C ALA A 143 -13.77 12.13 0.19
N ASN A 144 -12.64 12.50 0.77
CA ASN A 144 -11.30 12.17 0.27
C ASN A 144 -10.51 11.22 1.19
N SER A 145 -11.10 10.77 2.31
CA SER A 145 -10.46 9.86 3.27
C SER A 145 -11.02 8.42 3.15
N PRO A 146 -10.19 7.37 3.28
CA PRO A 146 -8.73 7.43 3.23
C PRO A 146 -8.24 7.65 1.80
N TYR A 147 -7.09 8.31 1.68
CA TYR A 147 -6.22 8.06 0.54
C TYR A 147 -5.36 6.84 0.81
N ASN A 148 -5.40 5.89 -0.11
CA ASN A 148 -4.63 4.66 -0.03
C ASN A 148 -3.37 4.82 -0.88
N PHE A 149 -2.21 4.89 -0.22
CA PHE A 149 -0.92 4.78 -0.89
C PHE A 149 -0.61 3.31 -1.17
N THR A 150 -0.54 2.96 -2.45
CA THR A 150 -0.51 1.58 -2.94
C THR A 150 0.86 1.17 -3.50
N GLN A 151 0.94 -0.06 -4.02
CA GLN A 151 2.08 -0.56 -4.78
C GLN A 151 2.49 0.36 -5.94
N ALA A 152 1.52 0.84 -6.72
CA ALA A 152 1.78 1.75 -7.84
C ALA A 152 2.44 3.05 -7.35
N ASP A 153 1.99 3.57 -6.20
CA ASP A 153 2.54 4.79 -5.62
C ASP A 153 3.99 4.62 -5.15
N TYR A 154 4.28 3.49 -4.47
CA TYR A 154 5.62 3.11 -4.04
C TYR A 154 6.59 3.03 -5.21
N PHE A 155 6.24 2.30 -6.28
CA PHE A 155 7.13 2.14 -7.43
C PHE A 155 7.30 3.42 -8.26
N ALA A 156 6.40 4.39 -8.10
CA ALA A 156 6.51 5.72 -8.69
C ALA A 156 7.26 6.74 -7.82
N LEU A 157 7.81 6.35 -6.66
CA LEU A 157 8.55 7.26 -5.80
C LEU A 157 9.88 7.72 -6.40
N THR A 158 10.26 8.92 -5.99
CA THR A 158 11.60 9.49 -6.20
C THR A 158 12.19 9.91 -4.85
N THR A 159 13.42 10.41 -4.84
CA THR A 159 14.04 11.01 -3.65
C THR A 159 13.50 12.43 -3.35
N GLY A 160 12.76 13.02 -4.29
CA GLY A 160 12.00 14.25 -4.10
C GLY A 160 10.53 13.96 -3.77
N PHE A 161 9.87 14.91 -3.08
CA PHE A 161 8.43 14.82 -2.86
C PHE A 161 7.68 14.87 -4.19
N VAL A 162 6.87 13.84 -4.43
CA VAL A 162 5.91 13.78 -5.53
C VAL A 162 4.50 13.91 -4.96
N ILE A 163 3.61 14.60 -5.69
CA ILE A 163 2.20 14.70 -5.32
C ILE A 163 1.54 13.35 -5.59
N LYS A 164 0.81 12.86 -4.60
CA LYS A 164 0.10 11.58 -4.60
C LYS A 164 -1.41 11.76 -4.62
N GLN A 165 -1.88 12.83 -3.98
CA GLN A 165 -3.27 13.25 -4.05
C GLN A 165 -3.34 14.77 -4.06
N THR A 166 -4.30 15.29 -4.81
CA THR A 166 -4.80 16.66 -4.70
C THR A 166 -6.32 16.58 -4.57
N ALA A 167 -6.85 17.05 -3.44
CA ALA A 167 -8.27 17.07 -3.14
C ALA A 167 -8.72 18.54 -2.94
N PRO A 168 -9.14 19.22 -4.02
CA PRO A 168 -9.63 20.58 -3.94
C PRO A 168 -11.09 20.62 -3.45
N GLU A 169 -11.45 21.68 -2.74
CA GLU A 169 -12.85 22.04 -2.52
C GLU A 169 -13.47 22.54 -3.84
N THR A 170 -14.76 22.28 -4.03
CA THR A 170 -15.49 22.62 -5.25
C THR A 170 -16.62 23.64 -5.01
N THR A 171 -16.97 23.88 -3.75
CA THR A 171 -18.00 24.84 -3.36
C THR A 171 -17.46 26.28 -3.31
N VAL A 172 -18.11 27.21 -3.97
CA VAL A 172 -17.84 28.66 -3.84
C VAL A 172 -18.35 29.16 -2.48
N PRO A 173 -17.59 29.98 -1.73
CA PRO A 173 -16.34 30.66 -2.09
C PRO A 173 -15.04 29.93 -1.68
N TYR A 174 -15.11 28.64 -1.34
CA TYR A 174 -14.03 27.87 -0.73
C TYR A 174 -13.16 27.09 -1.73
N THR A 175 -13.30 27.30 -3.04
CA THR A 175 -12.61 26.55 -4.10
C THR A 175 -11.08 26.64 -4.09
N LEU A 176 -10.50 27.50 -3.25
CA LEU A 176 -9.07 27.59 -3.02
C LEU A 176 -8.59 26.69 -1.87
N ASN A 177 -9.51 26.05 -1.14
CA ASN A 177 -9.20 25.10 -0.10
C ASN A 177 -8.78 23.77 -0.71
N ASN A 178 -7.77 23.13 -0.13
CA ASN A 178 -7.17 21.94 -0.73
C ASN A 178 -6.52 21.04 0.33
N TRP A 179 -6.60 19.73 0.12
CA TRP A 179 -5.81 18.74 0.84
C TRP A 179 -4.86 18.04 -0.13
N ILE A 180 -3.56 18.18 0.11
CA ILE A 180 -2.50 17.61 -0.73
C ILE A 180 -1.71 16.59 0.07
N ILE A 181 -1.56 15.40 -0.49
CA ILE A 181 -0.66 14.36 0.03
C ILE A 181 0.54 14.26 -0.89
N ARG A 182 1.73 14.31 -0.31
CA ARG A 182 3.01 14.12 -1.00
C ARG A 182 3.79 13.01 -0.34
N ALA A 183 4.56 12.27 -1.13
CA ALA A 183 5.43 11.21 -0.64
C ALA A 183 6.80 11.24 -1.33
N LYS A 184 7.82 10.74 -0.65
CA LYS A 184 9.15 10.47 -1.20
C LYS A 184 9.80 9.29 -0.50
N ALA A 185 10.86 8.76 -1.09
CA ALA A 185 11.82 7.92 -0.39
C ALA A 185 13.02 8.75 0.06
N ASP A 186 13.63 8.42 1.21
CA ASP A 186 14.85 9.12 1.64
C ASP A 186 16.07 8.81 0.78
N SER A 187 16.13 7.57 0.30
CA SER A 187 17.11 7.11 -0.68
C SER A 187 16.48 6.00 -1.51
N ILE A 188 17.00 5.79 -2.73
CA ILE A 188 16.60 4.67 -3.59
C ILE A 188 17.88 3.91 -4.00
N PRO A 189 18.39 3.03 -3.13
CA PRO A 189 19.45 2.09 -3.53
C PRO A 189 19.04 1.21 -4.71
N GLY A 190 17.76 0.86 -4.84
CA GLY A 190 17.23 0.11 -5.98
C GLY A 190 17.47 -1.40 -5.92
N VAL A 191 17.74 -1.94 -4.73
CA VAL A 191 17.93 -3.38 -4.50
C VAL A 191 16.71 -4.13 -5.01
N ASN A 192 16.93 -5.05 -5.96
CA ASN A 192 15.88 -5.86 -6.59
C ASN A 192 14.68 -5.03 -7.11
N GLY A 193 14.94 -3.79 -7.56
CA GLY A 193 13.91 -2.89 -8.08
C GLY A 193 13.09 -2.14 -7.03
N GLY A 194 13.50 -2.15 -5.75
CA GLY A 194 12.88 -1.35 -4.69
C GLY A 194 13.00 0.16 -4.89
N LYS A 195 12.19 0.93 -4.13
CA LYS A 195 12.15 2.40 -4.15
C LYS A 195 12.40 3.00 -2.77
N GLY A 196 13.36 2.47 -2.03
CA GLY A 196 13.73 2.94 -0.70
C GLY A 196 13.02 2.23 0.45
N SER A 197 13.71 2.12 1.58
CA SER A 197 13.22 1.49 2.81
C SER A 197 12.55 2.48 3.77
N VAL A 198 12.86 3.76 3.66
CA VAL A 198 12.30 4.83 4.49
C VAL A 198 11.51 5.78 3.61
N LEU A 199 10.20 5.81 3.82
CA LEU A 199 9.28 6.67 3.10
C LEU A 199 8.92 7.87 3.97
N ARG A 200 8.86 9.07 3.37
CA ARG A 200 8.36 10.28 4.04
C ARG A 200 7.09 10.75 3.38
N PHE A 201 6.14 11.12 4.21
CA PHE A 201 4.84 11.63 3.80
C PHE A 201 4.63 13.03 4.36
N SER A 202 3.92 13.84 3.58
CA SER A 202 3.43 15.16 3.96
C SER A 202 1.95 15.24 3.61
N SER A 203 1.11 15.43 4.61
CA SER A 203 -0.33 15.69 4.47
C SER A 203 -0.58 17.15 4.82
N GLU A 204 -0.93 17.97 3.82
CA GLU A 204 -1.04 19.42 3.92
C GLU A 204 -2.47 19.86 3.60
N PHE A 205 -3.06 20.63 4.51
CA PHE A 205 -4.40 21.19 4.40
C PHE A 205 -4.28 22.70 4.28
N THR A 206 -4.65 23.25 3.15
CA THR A 206 -4.54 24.68 2.84
C THR A 206 -5.92 25.30 2.76
N ASP A 207 -6.16 26.30 3.60
CA ASP A 207 -7.32 27.20 3.60
C ASP A 207 -6.95 28.45 2.81
N GLY A 208 -7.26 28.38 1.51
CA GLY A 208 -7.00 29.46 0.56
C GLY A 208 -8.17 30.42 0.41
N HIS A 209 -9.32 30.11 1.01
CA HIS A 209 -10.39 31.08 1.18
C HIS A 209 -9.86 32.29 1.96
N THR A 210 -10.31 33.48 1.58
CA THR A 210 -10.02 34.71 2.32
C THR A 210 -11.31 35.49 2.48
N ASN A 211 -11.60 35.94 3.70
CA ASN A 211 -12.69 36.85 3.95
C ASN A 211 -12.24 38.02 4.84
N ILE A 212 -13.06 39.09 4.86
CA ILE A 212 -12.78 40.30 5.65
C ILE A 212 -13.21 40.17 7.12
N PHE A 213 -13.87 39.08 7.51
CA PHE A 213 -14.35 38.83 8.88
C PHE A 213 -14.34 37.33 9.21
N PHE A 214 -13.48 36.92 10.14
CA PHE A 214 -13.37 35.54 10.64
C PHE A 214 -13.12 34.50 9.54
N ASP A 215 -11.85 34.35 9.20
CA ASP A 215 -11.33 33.35 8.28
C ASP A 215 -10.50 32.34 9.07
N GLN A 216 -11.21 31.39 9.69
CA GLN A 216 -10.56 30.42 10.58
C GLN A 216 -11.33 29.11 10.59
N VAL A 217 -10.60 28.04 10.37
CA VAL A 217 -11.05 26.67 10.62
C VAL A 217 -10.80 26.36 12.09
N ASP A 218 -11.84 25.98 12.82
CA ASP A 218 -11.76 25.63 14.25
C ASP A 218 -12.23 24.20 14.53
N GLY A 219 -12.33 23.84 15.80
CA GLY A 219 -12.60 22.47 16.24
C GLY A 219 -11.34 21.62 16.33
N THR A 220 -11.51 20.31 16.46
CA THR A 220 -10.41 19.35 16.51
C THR A 220 -10.23 18.72 15.15
N PHE A 221 -9.09 19.01 14.53
CA PHE A 221 -8.66 18.38 13.29
C PHE A 221 -7.79 17.17 13.62
N THR A 222 -8.08 16.02 13.03
CA THR A 222 -7.38 14.77 13.31
C THR A 222 -6.81 14.21 12.01
N SER A 223 -5.53 13.87 12.01
CA SER A 223 -4.89 13.09 10.95
C SER A 223 -4.63 11.68 11.47
N THR A 224 -5.16 10.68 10.77
CA THR A 224 -5.03 9.27 11.13
C THR A 224 -4.26 8.54 10.05
N ILE A 225 -3.21 7.81 10.44
CA ILE A 225 -2.40 6.97 9.56
C ILE A 225 -2.63 5.52 9.92
N GLU A 226 -3.04 4.71 8.95
CA GLU A 226 -3.27 3.28 9.12
C GLU A 226 -2.37 2.48 8.19
N GLU A 227 -2.07 1.26 8.62
CA GLU A 227 -1.43 0.24 7.82
C GLU A 227 -2.49 -0.78 7.43
N ARG A 228 -2.59 -1.10 6.14
CA ARG A 228 -3.13 -2.39 5.70
C ARG A 228 -1.97 -3.30 5.33
N ARG A 229 -1.93 -4.53 5.84
CA ARG A 229 -0.88 -5.51 5.52
C ARG A 229 -1.40 -6.92 5.36
N SER A 230 -0.69 -7.74 4.58
CA SER A 230 -0.91 -9.19 4.57
C SER A 230 -0.48 -9.84 5.89
N THR A 231 -1.36 -10.72 6.35
CA THR A 231 -1.24 -11.60 7.51
C THR A 231 -1.54 -13.06 7.16
N GLY A 232 -1.75 -13.35 5.86
CA GLY A 232 -2.06 -14.67 5.35
C GLY A 232 -0.80 -15.45 5.00
N ILE A 233 -0.72 -15.92 3.76
CA ILE A 233 0.36 -16.76 3.24
C ILE A 233 1.68 -15.99 3.30
N PHE A 234 1.67 -14.77 2.78
CA PHE A 234 2.83 -13.91 2.77
C PHE A 234 2.78 -12.87 3.89
N VAL A 235 2.97 -13.32 5.13
CA VAL A 235 3.04 -12.44 6.29
C VAL A 235 4.15 -11.39 6.11
N ARG A 236 3.82 -10.13 6.40
CA ARG A 236 4.79 -9.02 6.37
C ARG A 236 4.99 -8.39 7.73
N PRO A 237 6.23 -8.07 8.12
CA PRO A 237 6.47 -7.30 9.34
C PRO A 237 5.81 -5.93 9.22
N THR A 238 5.37 -5.39 10.36
CA THR A 238 4.87 -4.01 10.39
C THR A 238 6.07 -3.05 10.30
N PRO A 239 6.09 -2.11 9.35
CA PRO A 239 7.02 -0.99 9.42
C PRO A 239 6.82 -0.12 10.66
N THR A 240 7.86 0.66 10.99
CA THR A 240 7.79 1.63 12.07
C THR A 240 7.26 2.96 11.54
N PHE A 241 6.21 3.48 12.17
CA PHE A 241 5.61 4.77 11.85
C PHE A 241 6.04 5.81 12.87
N THR A 242 6.55 6.96 12.41
CA THR A 242 6.98 8.04 13.30
C THR A 242 6.54 9.40 12.77
N THR A 243 5.81 10.16 13.59
CA THR A 243 5.55 11.58 13.31
C THR A 243 6.86 12.38 13.36
N ILE A 244 7.17 13.09 12.29
CA ILE A 244 8.30 14.03 12.21
C ILE A 244 7.84 15.43 12.64
N THR A 245 6.74 15.88 12.04
CA THR A 245 6.13 17.18 12.30
C THR A 245 4.69 16.92 12.70
N PRO A 246 4.28 17.17 13.96
CA PRO A 246 2.89 17.01 14.37
C PRO A 246 1.99 17.93 13.54
N LEU A 247 0.69 17.66 13.53
CA LEU A 247 -0.31 18.46 12.82
C LEU A 247 -0.29 19.90 13.34
N THR A 248 0.45 20.75 12.64
CA THR A 248 0.71 22.12 13.04
C THR A 248 0.68 23.05 11.86
N SER A 249 0.53 24.36 12.11
CA SER A 249 0.72 25.38 11.09
C SER A 249 2.16 25.31 10.58
N GLY A 250 2.37 25.32 9.27
CA GLY A 250 3.73 25.30 8.75
C GLY A 250 4.45 26.63 8.97
N SER A 251 5.77 26.53 9.09
CA SER A 251 6.72 27.65 9.09
C SER A 251 6.95 28.21 7.70
#